data_AF-A0A2E2RRL2-F1
#
_entry.id   AF-A0A2E2RRL2-F1
#
_cell.length_a   1.000
_cell.length_b   1.000
_cell.length_c   1.000
_cell.angle_alpha   90.00
_cell.angle_beta   90.00
_cell.angle_gamma   90.00
#
_symmetry.space_group_name_H-M   'P 1'
#
loop_
_entity.id
_entity.type
_entity.pdbx_description
1 polymer ?
#
loop_
_entity_poly.entity_id
_entity_poly.type
_entity_poly.pdbx_seq_one_letter_code
_entity_poly.pdbx_strand_id
1 'polypeptide(L)'
;MSALIENAKTVALVGNGPVSSVAAGEIDKADVVVRMNRAQLCGVAGTRTDVLAINDIVRARNFGRIGSPINPLSVRSAREYWLYKRLDTDDERVGRPIVYLFPETYKRASADLLRHAPDDTVRIIPSIGALTLRYVLDNSDADIQLFGFTHQGDHMHLWDIEGRWMRELADGERVRYCSKGGDAVRQPPLVIMQLQARRLLNHIRNGRF
;
A
#
# COMPACT_ATOMS: atom_id res chain seq x y z
N MET A 1 -13.78 11.99 3.07
CA MET A 1 -13.24 11.75 1.71
C MET A 1 -11.87 12.41 1.66
N SER A 2 -10.88 11.80 1.01
CA SER A 2 -9.53 12.36 0.94
C SER A 2 -9.48 13.56 0.00
N ALA A 3 -9.06 14.72 0.49
CA ALA A 3 -8.88 15.92 -0.32
C ALA A 3 -7.67 15.80 -1.28
N LEU A 4 -6.77 14.83 -1.04
CA LEU A 4 -5.57 14.64 -1.86
C LEU A 4 -5.90 14.13 -3.27
N ILE A 5 -6.93 13.27 -3.40
CA ILE A 5 -7.28 12.62 -4.67
C ILE A 5 -8.41 13.32 -5.44
N GLU A 6 -9.09 14.29 -4.82
CA GLU A 6 -10.27 14.96 -5.39
C GLU A 6 -9.96 15.61 -6.76
N ASN A 7 -8.80 16.26 -6.88
CA ASN A 7 -8.39 16.97 -8.09
C ASN A 7 -7.08 16.41 -8.69
N ALA A 8 -6.67 15.22 -8.26
CA ALA A 8 -5.49 14.56 -8.81
C ALA A 8 -5.78 14.13 -10.25
N LYS A 9 -4.81 14.31 -11.16
CA LYS A 9 -4.85 13.73 -12.51
C LYS A 9 -4.22 12.35 -12.52
N THR A 10 -3.26 12.10 -11.63
CA THR A 10 -2.53 10.83 -11.53
C THR A 10 -2.36 10.37 -10.09
N VAL A 11 -2.65 9.09 -9.85
CA VAL A 11 -2.45 8.42 -8.55
C VAL A 11 -1.54 7.21 -8.74
N ALA A 12 -0.35 7.25 -8.12
CA ALA A 12 0.56 6.11 -8.07
C ALA A 12 0.26 5.25 -6.84
N LEU A 13 -0.24 4.03 -7.07
CA LEU A 13 -0.39 3.01 -6.03
C LEU A 13 0.87 2.14 -6.02
N VAL A 14 1.57 2.12 -4.90
CA VAL A 14 2.81 1.36 -4.73
C VAL A 14 2.59 0.24 -3.71
N GLY A 15 2.45 -0.97 -4.25
CA GLY A 15 2.38 -2.22 -3.50
C GLY A 15 3.71 -2.62 -2.85
N ASN A 16 3.70 -3.77 -2.18
CA ASN A 16 4.90 -4.31 -1.51
C ASN A 16 5.68 -5.33 -2.34
N GLY A 17 5.19 -5.71 -3.52
CA GLY A 17 5.90 -6.55 -4.45
C GLY A 17 7.11 -5.83 -5.08
N PRO A 18 7.91 -6.53 -5.89
CA PRO A 18 9.08 -5.94 -6.54
C PRO A 18 8.69 -4.76 -7.44
N VAL A 19 9.47 -3.69 -7.35
CA VAL A 19 9.31 -2.51 -8.20
C VAL A 19 10.64 -2.22 -8.88
N SER A 20 10.58 -1.87 -10.17
CA SER A 20 11.76 -1.44 -10.91
C SER A 20 12.33 -0.16 -10.32
N SER A 21 13.65 -0.10 -10.11
CA SER A 21 14.32 1.10 -9.60
C SER A 21 14.16 2.29 -10.55
N VAL A 22 14.07 2.05 -11.86
CA VAL A 22 13.86 3.13 -12.85
C VAL A 22 12.46 3.74 -12.77
N ALA A 23 11.50 3.08 -12.12
CA ALA A 23 10.16 3.62 -11.89
C ALA A 23 10.12 4.71 -10.80
N ALA A 24 11.20 4.90 -10.03
CA ALA A 24 11.25 5.86 -8.92
C ALA A 24 10.83 7.28 -9.33
N GLY A 25 11.38 7.76 -10.46
CA GLY A 25 11.07 9.09 -10.97
C GLY A 25 9.65 9.23 -11.51
N GLU A 26 9.03 8.15 -11.99
CA GLU A 26 7.63 8.15 -12.42
C GLU A 26 6.69 8.17 -11.20
N ILE A 27 6.98 7.35 -10.19
CA ILE A 27 6.23 7.30 -8.93
C ILE A 27 6.21 8.69 -8.28
N ASP A 28 7.37 9.34 -8.12
CA ASP A 28 7.44 10.64 -7.41
C ASP A 28 6.82 11.81 -8.21
N LYS A 29 6.61 11.64 -9.53
CA LYS A 29 5.95 12.63 -10.41
C LYS A 29 4.42 12.59 -10.34
N ALA A 30 3.82 11.51 -9.85
CA ALA A 30 2.37 11.44 -9.72
C ALA A 30 1.84 12.56 -8.79
N ASP A 31 0.61 13.01 -9.04
CA ASP A 31 -0.01 14.05 -8.19
C ASP A 31 -0.17 13.54 -6.75
N VAL A 32 -0.51 12.26 -6.60
CA VAL A 32 -0.63 11.56 -5.30
C VAL A 32 0.11 10.23 -5.34
N VAL A 33 0.96 9.99 -4.34
CA VAL A 33 1.62 8.70 -4.13
C VAL A 33 1.05 7.99 -2.91
N VAL A 34 0.43 6.83 -3.13
CA VAL A 34 -0.09 5.95 -2.07
C VAL A 34 0.85 4.75 -1.89
N ARG A 35 1.40 4.58 -0.69
CA ARG A 35 2.16 3.37 -0.32
C ARG A 35 1.37 2.51 0.65
N MET A 36 1.74 1.24 0.74
CA MET A 36 0.97 0.27 1.51
C MET A 36 1.80 -0.41 2.60
N ASN A 37 1.22 -0.52 3.80
CA ASN A 37 1.71 -1.32 4.91
C ASN A 37 3.15 -0.99 5.29
N ARG A 38 4.10 -1.86 4.93
CA ARG A 38 5.51 -1.74 5.30
C ARG A 38 6.26 -0.74 4.42
N ALA A 39 5.80 -0.53 3.18
CA ALA A 39 6.36 0.45 2.24
C ALA A 39 7.90 0.40 2.12
N GLN A 40 8.51 -0.80 2.20
CA GLN A 40 9.96 -0.97 2.35
C GLN A 40 10.76 -0.47 1.16
N LEU A 41 10.14 -0.42 -0.03
CA LEU A 41 10.78 0.11 -1.22
C LEU A 41 10.79 1.65 -1.27
N CYS A 42 10.18 2.36 -0.32
CA CYS A 42 10.33 3.82 -0.22
C CYS A 42 11.80 4.18 0.05
N GLY A 43 12.35 5.07 -0.78
CA GLY A 43 13.78 5.38 -0.87
C GLY A 43 14.45 4.80 -2.10
N VAL A 44 13.97 3.67 -2.62
CA VAL A 44 14.51 3.02 -3.83
C VAL A 44 13.54 3.12 -5.01
N ALA A 45 12.25 2.85 -4.77
CA ALA A 45 11.16 3.02 -5.72
C ALA A 45 10.45 4.36 -5.45
N GLY A 46 11.20 5.46 -5.53
CA GLY A 46 10.76 6.81 -5.18
C GLY A 46 10.80 7.08 -3.68
N THR A 47 10.72 8.35 -3.30
CA THR A 47 10.82 8.84 -1.92
C THR A 47 9.53 9.43 -1.40
N ARG A 48 8.58 9.77 -2.28
CA ARG A 48 7.32 10.41 -1.91
C ARG A 48 6.34 9.37 -1.36
N THR A 49 5.58 9.79 -0.34
CA THR A 49 4.36 9.14 0.15
C THR A 49 3.44 10.27 0.59
N ASP A 50 2.35 10.49 -0.15
CA ASP A 50 1.28 11.40 0.30
C ASP A 50 0.29 10.66 1.20
N VAL A 51 0.03 9.38 0.89
CA VAL A 51 -0.86 8.52 1.67
C VAL A 51 -0.14 7.23 2.05
N LEU A 52 -0.22 6.83 3.32
CA LEU A 52 0.17 5.48 3.74
C LEU A 52 -1.08 4.68 4.11
N ALA A 53 -1.43 3.69 3.28
CA ALA A 53 -2.55 2.79 3.50
C ALA A 53 -2.12 1.58 4.35
N ILE A 54 -2.80 1.30 5.47
CA ILE A 54 -2.36 0.30 6.46
C ILE A 54 -3.51 -0.63 6.85
N ASN A 55 -3.25 -1.94 6.79
CA ASN A 55 -4.19 -2.95 7.29
C ASN A 55 -4.10 -3.14 8.81
N ASP A 56 -5.07 -3.85 9.38
CA ASP A 56 -5.13 -4.08 10.84
C ASP A 56 -3.91 -4.82 11.40
N ILE A 57 -3.37 -5.79 10.66
CA ILE A 57 -2.23 -6.59 11.12
C ILE A 57 -0.99 -5.72 11.30
N VAL A 58 -0.68 -4.89 10.30
CA VAL A 58 0.49 -4.02 10.33
C VAL A 58 0.26 -2.89 11.33
N ARG A 59 -0.94 -2.31 11.36
CA ARG A 59 -1.30 -1.24 12.30
C ARG A 59 -1.14 -1.69 13.75
N ALA A 60 -1.79 -2.79 14.14
CA ALA A 60 -1.79 -3.27 15.52
C ALA A 60 -0.40 -3.66 16.04
N ARG A 61 0.45 -4.21 15.16
CA ARG A 61 1.78 -4.69 15.56
C ARG A 61 2.83 -3.59 15.61
N ASN A 62 2.69 -2.54 14.79
CA ASN A 62 3.85 -1.74 14.39
C ASN A 62 3.63 -0.23 14.35
N PHE A 63 2.40 0.26 14.24
CA PHE A 63 2.18 1.68 13.96
C PHE A 63 2.42 2.55 15.21
N GLY A 64 3.18 3.63 15.06
CA GLY A 64 3.60 4.50 16.17
C GLY A 64 4.67 3.91 17.11
N ARG A 65 5.24 2.72 16.80
CA ARG A 65 6.22 2.04 17.66
C ARG A 65 7.66 2.25 17.16
N ILE A 66 8.58 2.53 18.08
CA ILE A 66 10.03 2.50 17.81
C ILE A 66 10.41 1.09 17.34
N GLY A 67 11.16 0.99 16.24
CA GLY A 67 11.55 -0.30 15.64
C GLY A 67 10.48 -0.94 14.74
N SER A 68 9.44 -0.19 14.39
CA SER A 68 8.43 -0.60 13.41
C SER A 68 9.06 -1.07 12.08
N PRO A 69 8.60 -2.19 11.48
CA PRO A 69 8.97 -2.62 10.14
C PRO A 69 8.28 -1.79 9.04
N ILE A 70 7.64 -0.67 9.37
CA ILE A 70 7.17 0.31 8.39
C ILE A 70 8.33 1.23 8.05
N ASN A 71 8.54 1.47 6.75
CA ASN A 71 9.61 2.33 6.29
C ASN A 71 9.45 3.75 6.88
N PRO A 72 10.46 4.25 7.62
CA PRO A 72 10.33 5.51 8.35
C PRO A 72 10.28 6.73 7.42
N LEU A 73 10.81 6.63 6.19
CA LEU A 73 10.69 7.71 5.21
C LEU A 73 9.22 7.86 4.77
N SER A 74 8.55 6.73 4.51
CA SER A 74 7.14 6.71 4.15
C SER A 74 6.23 7.27 5.25
N VAL A 75 6.48 6.92 6.52
CA VAL A 75 5.74 7.47 7.67
C VAL A 75 5.96 8.98 7.80
N ARG A 76 7.20 9.46 7.67
CA ARG A 76 7.50 10.89 7.82
C ARG A 76 6.86 11.73 6.72
N SER A 77 6.84 11.25 5.47
CA SER A 77 6.27 11.99 4.36
C SER A 77 4.75 11.88 4.28
N ALA A 78 4.13 10.77 4.71
CA ALA A 78 2.70 10.48 4.57
C ALA A 78 1.83 11.59 5.16
N ARG A 79 1.14 12.37 4.33
CA ARG A 79 0.26 13.49 4.73
C ARG A 79 -1.08 13.01 5.28
N GLU A 80 -1.50 11.81 4.91
CA GLU A 80 -2.76 11.18 5.31
C GLU A 80 -2.57 9.66 5.47
N TYR A 81 -3.41 9.02 6.28
CA TYR A 81 -3.44 7.56 6.43
C TYR A 81 -4.77 6.98 6.00
N TRP A 82 -4.72 5.89 5.24
CA TRP A 82 -5.92 5.13 4.88
C TRP A 82 -5.92 3.81 5.64
N LEU A 83 -6.83 3.69 6.60
CA LEU A 83 -6.86 2.55 7.52
C LEU A 83 -8.05 1.65 7.18
N TYR A 84 -7.89 0.35 7.37
CA TYR A 84 -8.95 -0.62 7.09
C TYR A 84 -10.26 -0.26 7.80
N LYS A 85 -10.23 -0.02 9.12
CA LYS A 85 -11.38 0.37 9.93
C LYS A 85 -10.98 1.30 11.07
N ARG A 86 -11.94 2.02 11.66
CA ARG A 86 -11.69 2.81 12.87
C ARG A 86 -11.41 1.92 14.06
N LEU A 87 -10.42 2.31 14.85
CA LEU A 87 -10.13 1.81 16.20
C LEU A 87 -10.09 2.99 17.16
N ASP A 88 -10.46 2.75 18.41
CA ASP A 88 -10.48 3.79 19.45
C ASP A 88 -9.09 4.41 19.68
N THR A 89 -8.02 3.66 19.39
CA THR A 89 -6.63 4.12 19.57
C THR A 89 -6.08 4.95 18.39
N ASP A 90 -6.85 5.17 17.33
CA ASP A 90 -6.34 5.85 16.13
C ASP A 90 -6.11 7.35 16.38
N ASP A 91 -7.00 8.01 17.13
CA ASP A 91 -6.92 9.47 17.34
C ASP A 91 -5.67 9.87 18.16
N GLU A 92 -5.18 8.99 19.03
CA GLU A 92 -3.98 9.22 19.84
C GLU A 92 -2.65 9.00 19.09
N ARG A 93 -2.66 8.23 17.99
CA ARG A 93 -1.41 7.66 17.43
C ARG A 93 -0.88 8.34 16.19
N VAL A 94 -1.69 9.15 15.51
CA VAL A 94 -1.49 9.39 14.07
C VAL A 94 -1.21 10.85 13.72
N GLY A 95 -1.82 11.81 14.44
CA GLY A 95 -1.55 13.25 14.29
C GLY A 95 -1.73 13.80 12.87
N ARG A 96 -2.35 13.04 11.97
CA ARG A 96 -2.58 13.35 10.56
C ARG A 96 -3.98 12.85 10.16
N PRO A 97 -4.61 13.42 9.13
CA PRO A 97 -5.93 12.98 8.67
C PRO A 97 -5.98 11.47 8.40
N ILE A 98 -7.14 10.88 8.71
CA ILE A 98 -7.41 9.45 8.53
C ILE A 98 -8.66 9.27 7.68
N VAL A 99 -8.56 8.38 6.69
CA VAL A 99 -9.71 7.82 5.98
C VAL A 99 -9.87 6.36 6.37
N TYR A 100 -11.10 5.95 6.67
CA TYR A 100 -11.45 4.56 6.94
C TYR A 100 -12.08 3.93 5.71
N LEU A 101 -11.58 2.75 5.31
CA LEU A 101 -12.05 2.04 4.11
C LEU A 101 -13.27 1.16 4.39
N PHE A 102 -13.49 0.75 5.64
CA PHE A 102 -14.70 0.06 6.10
C PHE A 102 -15.78 1.07 6.55
N PRO A 103 -17.09 0.79 6.33
CA PRO A 103 -17.65 -0.40 5.69
C PRO A 103 -17.83 -0.30 4.17
N GLU A 104 -18.04 0.90 3.63
CA GLU A 104 -18.56 1.03 2.26
C GLU A 104 -17.56 0.60 1.18
N THR A 105 -16.29 1.00 1.29
CA THR A 105 -15.27 0.58 0.31
C THR A 105 -15.04 -0.93 0.41
N TYR A 106 -15.07 -1.49 1.62
CA TYR A 106 -14.99 -2.93 1.83
C TYR A 106 -16.12 -3.67 1.13
N LYS A 107 -17.37 -3.21 1.29
CA LYS A 107 -18.55 -3.81 0.66
C LYS A 107 -18.43 -3.78 -0.86
N ARG A 108 -18.05 -2.63 -1.44
CA ARG A 108 -17.90 -2.47 -2.89
C ARG A 108 -16.76 -3.32 -3.45
N ALA A 109 -15.59 -3.29 -2.82
CA ALA A 109 -14.45 -4.12 -3.23
C ALA A 109 -14.80 -5.61 -3.13
N SER A 110 -15.49 -6.04 -2.08
CA SER A 110 -15.92 -7.43 -1.94
C SER A 110 -16.89 -7.84 -3.05
N ALA A 111 -17.83 -6.97 -3.42
CA ALA A 111 -18.76 -7.21 -4.52
C ALA A 111 -18.04 -7.27 -5.88
N ASP A 112 -17.07 -6.40 -6.12
CA ASP A 112 -16.25 -6.43 -7.34
C ASP A 112 -15.48 -7.76 -7.44
N LEU A 113 -14.84 -8.19 -6.36
CA LEU A 113 -14.08 -9.45 -6.33
C LEU A 113 -14.97 -10.71 -6.46
N LEU A 114 -16.16 -10.70 -5.86
CA LEU A 114 -17.11 -11.82 -5.95
C LEU A 114 -17.54 -12.13 -7.40
N ARG A 115 -17.54 -11.14 -8.30
CA ARG A 115 -17.82 -11.38 -9.74
C ARG A 115 -16.82 -12.32 -10.42
N HIS A 116 -15.63 -12.47 -9.83
CA HIS A 116 -14.57 -13.35 -10.32
C HIS A 116 -14.40 -14.60 -9.46
N ALA A 117 -15.23 -14.77 -8.42
CA ALA A 117 -15.25 -15.97 -7.60
C ALA A 117 -15.94 -17.12 -8.37
N PRO A 118 -15.56 -18.39 -8.12
CA PRO A 118 -16.23 -19.53 -8.74
C PRO A 118 -17.71 -19.64 -8.35
N ASP A 119 -18.06 -19.20 -7.14
CA ASP A 119 -19.43 -19.11 -6.62
C ASP A 119 -19.50 -18.07 -5.49
N ASP A 120 -20.72 -17.78 -5.02
CA ASP A 120 -21.02 -16.77 -4.00
C ASP A 120 -20.81 -17.24 -2.55
N THR A 121 -20.44 -18.52 -2.36
CA THR A 121 -20.16 -19.09 -1.03
C THR A 121 -18.73 -18.79 -0.58
N VAL A 122 -17.87 -18.35 -1.52
CA VAL A 122 -16.48 -18.00 -1.25
C VAL A 122 -16.38 -16.77 -0.35
N ARG A 123 -15.70 -16.95 0.79
CA ARG A 123 -15.40 -15.84 1.69
C ARG A 123 -14.29 -14.95 1.10
N ILE A 124 -14.69 -13.80 0.57
CA ILE A 124 -13.78 -12.75 0.09
C ILE A 124 -13.36 -11.84 1.24
N ILE A 125 -12.05 -11.61 1.36
CA ILE A 125 -11.45 -10.58 2.21
C ILE A 125 -10.54 -9.76 1.31
N PRO A 126 -10.96 -8.56 0.86
CA PRO A 126 -10.12 -7.72 0.01
C PRO A 126 -8.84 -7.30 0.73
N SER A 127 -7.70 -7.35 0.02
CA SER A 127 -6.44 -6.81 0.49
C SER A 127 -6.52 -5.29 0.65
N ILE A 128 -5.59 -4.70 1.43
CA ILE A 128 -5.50 -3.22 1.50
C ILE A 128 -5.23 -2.62 0.12
N GLY A 129 -4.59 -3.36 -0.78
CA GLY A 129 -4.37 -2.95 -2.16
C GLY A 129 -5.67 -2.86 -2.94
N ALA A 130 -6.53 -3.88 -2.83
CA ALA A 130 -7.85 -3.88 -3.43
C ALA A 130 -8.75 -2.78 -2.87
N LEU A 131 -8.76 -2.59 -1.54
CA LEU A 131 -9.51 -1.52 -0.90
C LEU A 131 -9.04 -0.13 -1.34
N THR A 132 -7.72 0.07 -1.43
CA THR A 132 -7.13 1.34 -1.87
C THR A 132 -7.52 1.65 -3.32
N LEU A 133 -7.42 0.67 -4.23
CA LEU A 133 -7.82 0.83 -5.62
C LEU A 133 -9.30 1.18 -5.73
N ARG A 134 -10.18 0.42 -5.07
CA ARG A 134 -11.62 0.69 -5.06
C ARG A 134 -11.94 2.09 -4.51
N TYR A 135 -11.26 2.50 -3.44
CA TYR A 135 -11.43 3.83 -2.87
C TYR A 135 -11.11 4.93 -3.87
N VAL A 136 -9.98 4.83 -4.59
CA VAL A 136 -9.60 5.81 -5.61
C VAL A 136 -10.58 5.81 -6.78
N LEU A 137 -11.04 4.63 -7.21
CA LEU A 137 -12.03 4.52 -8.28
C LEU A 137 -13.37 5.18 -7.92
N ASP A 138 -13.78 5.12 -6.65
CA ASP A 138 -15.03 5.74 -6.16
C ASP A 138 -14.94 7.26 -5.95
N ASN A 139 -13.74 7.82 -5.77
CA ASN A 139 -13.57 9.16 -5.20
C ASN A 139 -12.65 10.08 -6.02
N SER A 140 -12.27 9.67 -7.22
CA SER A 140 -11.39 10.41 -8.10
C SER A 140 -11.65 9.99 -9.54
N ASP A 141 -11.30 10.86 -10.48
CA ASP A 141 -11.23 10.54 -11.92
C ASP A 141 -9.79 10.33 -12.41
N ALA A 142 -8.80 10.39 -11.50
CA ALA A 142 -7.39 10.27 -11.83
C ALA A 142 -7.03 8.95 -12.55
N ASP A 143 -6.04 9.03 -13.44
CA ASP A 143 -5.34 7.85 -13.95
C ASP A 143 -4.60 7.14 -12.82
N ILE A 144 -4.73 5.83 -12.75
CA ILE A 144 -4.20 5.00 -11.66
C ILE A 144 -3.05 4.15 -12.18
N GLN A 145 -1.89 4.33 -11.58
CA GLN A 145 -0.67 3.59 -11.91
C GLN A 145 -0.37 2.57 -10.81
N LEU A 146 -0.32 1.28 -11.16
CA LEU A 146 -0.06 0.18 -10.24
C LEU A 146 1.41 -0.25 -10.31
N PHE A 147 2.15 -0.07 -9.21
CA PHE A 147 3.54 -0.51 -9.08
C PHE A 147 3.66 -1.61 -8.02
N GLY A 148 4.32 -2.72 -8.32
CA GLY A 148 4.61 -3.78 -7.34
C GLY A 148 3.39 -4.58 -6.87
N PHE A 149 2.35 -4.67 -7.69
CA PHE A 149 1.18 -5.53 -7.47
C PHE A 149 1.42 -6.90 -8.11
N THR A 150 1.98 -7.83 -7.34
CA THR A 150 2.25 -9.19 -7.81
C THR A 150 1.09 -10.16 -7.61
N HIS A 151 0.08 -9.79 -6.80
CA HIS A 151 -0.98 -10.70 -6.36
C HIS A 151 -0.41 -11.97 -5.74
N GLN A 152 0.50 -11.77 -4.80
CA GLN A 152 1.16 -12.83 -4.05
C GLN A 152 1.35 -12.36 -2.61
N GLY A 153 1.19 -13.28 -1.65
CA GLY A 153 1.31 -12.97 -0.24
C GLY A 153 0.75 -14.09 0.62
N ASP A 154 0.37 -13.76 1.85
CA ASP A 154 -0.27 -14.69 2.79
C ASP A 154 -1.58 -15.26 2.20
N HIS A 155 -1.94 -16.47 2.61
CA HIS A 155 -3.09 -17.24 2.12
C HIS A 155 -4.45 -16.66 2.52
N MET A 156 -4.45 -15.61 3.33
CA MET A 156 -5.67 -14.91 3.75
C MET A 156 -6.46 -14.27 2.59
N HIS A 157 -5.79 -13.94 1.49
CA HIS A 157 -6.41 -13.31 0.33
C HIS A 157 -6.48 -14.29 -0.84
N LEU A 158 -7.57 -14.22 -1.61
CA LEU A 158 -7.71 -14.94 -2.86
C LEU A 158 -7.03 -14.14 -3.98
N TRP A 159 -5.71 -14.20 -4.00
CA TRP A 159 -4.88 -13.38 -4.89
C TRP A 159 -5.21 -13.54 -6.37
N ASP A 160 -5.57 -14.75 -6.81
CA ASP A 160 -5.96 -14.98 -8.19
C ASP A 160 -7.23 -14.21 -8.56
N ILE A 161 -8.17 -14.07 -7.62
CA ILE A 161 -9.40 -13.29 -7.78
C ILE A 161 -9.07 -11.79 -7.85
N GLU A 162 -8.27 -11.28 -6.91
CA GLU A 162 -7.84 -9.88 -6.93
C GLU A 162 -7.07 -9.54 -8.21
N GLY A 163 -6.18 -10.42 -8.64
CA GLY A 163 -5.41 -10.25 -9.86
C GLY A 163 -6.28 -10.24 -11.11
N ARG A 164 -7.33 -11.08 -11.19
CA ARG A 164 -8.29 -11.05 -12.30
C ARG A 164 -9.03 -9.72 -12.35
N TRP A 165 -9.59 -9.28 -11.23
CA TRP A 165 -10.31 -8.00 -11.15
C TRP A 165 -9.43 -6.81 -11.55
N MET A 166 -8.21 -6.71 -11.00
CA MET A 166 -7.33 -5.60 -11.33
C MET A 166 -6.82 -5.65 -12.77
N ARG A 167 -6.71 -6.83 -13.39
CA ARG A 167 -6.36 -6.96 -14.81
C ARG A 167 -7.51 -6.54 -15.71
N GLU A 168 -8.75 -6.94 -15.41
CA GLU A 168 -9.94 -6.45 -16.13
C GLU A 168 -10.01 -4.91 -16.09
N LEU A 169 -9.78 -4.30 -14.92
CA LEU A 169 -9.73 -2.84 -14.82
C LEU A 169 -8.60 -2.22 -15.66
N ALA A 170 -7.48 -2.93 -15.80
CA ALA A 170 -6.31 -2.48 -16.57
C ALA A 170 -6.44 -2.70 -18.08
N ASP A 171 -7.44 -3.44 -18.53
CA ASP A 171 -7.82 -3.50 -19.96
C ASP A 171 -8.56 -2.22 -20.39
N GLY A 172 -9.05 -1.41 -19.44
CA GLY A 172 -9.52 -0.05 -19.67
C GLY A 172 -8.39 0.98 -19.73
N GLU A 173 -8.75 2.26 -19.93
CA GLU A 173 -7.75 3.33 -20.10
C GLU A 173 -7.22 3.90 -18.78
N ARG A 174 -8.02 3.82 -17.71
CA ARG A 174 -7.78 4.54 -16.45
C ARG A 174 -6.81 3.83 -15.50
N VAL A 175 -6.71 2.50 -15.54
CA VAL A 175 -5.83 1.73 -14.65
C VAL A 175 -4.71 1.11 -15.47
N ARG A 176 -3.46 1.21 -15.01
CA ARG A 176 -2.31 0.65 -15.73
C ARG A 176 -1.34 -0.03 -14.79
N TYR A 177 -0.94 -1.25 -15.13
CA TYR A 177 0.24 -1.87 -14.51
C TYR A 177 1.51 -1.21 -15.04
N CYS A 178 2.24 -0.55 -14.15
CA CYS A 178 3.52 0.03 -14.47
C CYS A 178 4.62 -0.97 -14.10
N SER A 179 4.89 -1.88 -15.04
CA SER A 179 6.07 -2.73 -15.03
C SER A 179 6.97 -2.30 -16.19
N LYS A 180 8.10 -1.65 -15.89
CA LYS A 180 9.15 -1.48 -16.90
C LYS A 180 10.46 -1.96 -16.34
N GLY A 181 11.08 -2.87 -17.10
CA GLY A 181 12.17 -3.73 -16.68
C GLY A 181 13.46 -3.03 -16.31
N GLY A 182 14.45 -3.84 -15.91
CA GLY A 182 15.67 -3.42 -15.24
C GLY A 182 15.56 -3.65 -13.73
N ASP A 183 16.49 -4.41 -13.16
CA ASP A 183 16.75 -4.67 -11.74
C ASP A 183 15.59 -4.38 -10.78
N ALA A 184 14.56 -5.23 -10.82
CA ALA A 184 13.43 -5.14 -9.90
C ALA A 184 13.92 -5.34 -8.46
N VAL A 185 13.78 -4.29 -7.64
CA VAL A 185 14.21 -4.33 -6.24
C VAL A 185 13.13 -5.01 -5.42
N ARG A 186 13.51 -6.07 -4.71
CA ARG A 186 12.62 -6.82 -3.83
C ARG A 186 12.72 -6.30 -2.41
N GLN A 187 11.62 -6.37 -1.67
CA GLN A 187 11.69 -6.18 -0.22
C GLN A 187 12.53 -7.30 0.41
N PRO A 188 13.51 -6.97 1.27
CA PRO A 188 14.22 -7.99 2.04
C PRO A 188 13.25 -8.84 2.90
N PRO A 189 13.48 -10.16 3.03
CA PRO A 189 12.70 -11.00 3.93
C PRO A 189 12.70 -10.46 5.36
N LEU A 190 11.59 -10.67 6.09
CA LEU A 190 11.39 -10.21 7.48
C LEU A 190 12.58 -10.53 8.40
N VAL A 191 13.18 -11.70 8.24
CA VAL A 191 14.33 -12.17 9.02
C VAL A 191 15.56 -11.27 8.82
N ILE A 192 15.84 -10.84 7.59
CA ILE A 192 17.01 -10.01 7.28
C ILE A 192 16.85 -8.61 7.87
N MET A 193 15.64 -8.05 7.84
CA MET A 193 15.38 -6.73 8.43
C MET A 193 15.49 -6.71 9.95
N GLN A 194 15.02 -7.76 10.64
CA GLN A 194 15.18 -7.88 12.09
C GLN A 194 16.67 -7.98 12.49
N LEU A 195 17.48 -8.68 11.69
CA LEU A 195 18.92 -8.79 11.91
C LEU A 195 19.65 -7.46 11.64
N GLN A 196 19.29 -6.73 10.58
CA GLN A 196 19.85 -5.41 10.27
C GLN A 196 19.48 -4.37 11.33
N ALA A 197 18.21 -4.33 11.77
CA ALA A 197 17.76 -3.45 12.84
C ALA A 197 18.45 -3.77 14.18
N ARG A 198 18.62 -5.06 14.52
CA ARG A 198 19.40 -5.47 15.69
C ARG A 198 20.87 -5.06 15.59
N ARG A 199 21.50 -5.20 14.42
CA ARG A 199 22.89 -4.76 14.20
C ARG A 199 23.06 -3.25 14.33
N LEU A 200 22.12 -2.47 13.79
CA LEU A 200 22.13 -1.00 13.89
C LEU A 200 21.93 -0.54 15.34
N LEU A 201 20.97 -1.14 16.05
CA LEU A 201 20.73 -0.87 17.48
C LEU A 201 21.92 -1.28 18.34
N ASN A 202 22.62 -2.37 18.00
CA ASN A 202 23.85 -2.77 18.69
C ASN A 202 25.02 -1.82 18.39
N HIS A 203 25.13 -1.25 17.19
CA HIS A 203 26.14 -0.23 16.88
C HIS A 203 25.89 1.07 17.63
N ILE A 204 24.62 1.50 17.70
CA ILE A 204 24.21 2.69 18.46
C ILE A 204 24.45 2.49 19.96
N ARG A 205 24.14 1.30 20.50
CA ARG A 205 24.42 0.97 21.92
C ARG A 205 25.91 0.87 22.23
N ASN A 206 26.74 0.45 21.28
CA ASN A 206 28.16 0.24 21.50
C ASN A 206 29.04 1.44 21.08
N GLY A 207 28.44 2.57 20.68
CA GLY A 207 29.16 3.82 20.42
C GLY A 207 30.19 3.76 19.29
N ARG A 208 30.07 2.82 18.35
CA ARG A 208 30.99 2.70 17.20
C ARG A 208 30.31 3.27 15.95
N PHE A 209 30.71 4.49 15.60
CA PHE A 209 30.61 5.03 14.24
C PHE A 209 31.85 4.63 13.45
#